data_AF-A0A1I6ZZA6-F1
#
_entry.id   AF-A0A1I6ZZA6-F1
#
_cell.length_a   1.000
_cell.length_b   1.000
_cell.length_c   1.000
_cell.angle_alpha   90.00
_cell.angle_beta   90.00
_cell.angle_gamma   90.00
#
_symmetry.space_group_name_H-M   'P 1'
#
loop_
_entity.id
_entity.type
_entity.pdbx_description
1 polymer ?
#
loop_
_entity_poly.entity_id
_entity_poly.type
_entity_poly.pdbx_seq_one_letter_code
_entity_poly.pdbx_strand_id
1 'polypeptide(L)' 'MEHQHERVVITRNGRAAAVLISPDDLDALEETLPVLTDAEALTDIREAGAAYARGDATSGVEAVGRLRP' A
#
# COMPACT_ATOMS: atom_id res chain seq x y z
N MET A 1 19.65 10.51 8.63
CA MET A 1 18.32 10.15 8.09
C MET A 1 18.58 9.05 7.11
N GLU A 2 18.23 7.84 7.48
CA GLU A 2 18.42 6.65 6.66
C GLU A 2 17.33 6.73 5.58
N HIS A 3 17.71 6.66 4.29
CA HIS A 3 16.75 6.76 3.20
C HIS A 3 15.93 5.46 3.16
N GLN A 4 14.78 5.46 3.84
CA GLN A 4 13.77 4.41 3.67
C GLN A 4 13.44 4.35 2.17
N HIS A 5 13.37 3.13 1.61
CA HIS A 5 13.09 2.82 0.19
C HIS A 5 14.27 2.86 -0.81
N GLU A 6 15.53 2.73 -0.39
CA GLU A 6 16.66 2.60 -1.33
C GLU A 6 16.70 1.21 -2.01
N ARG A 7 16.86 1.18 -3.34
CA ARG A 7 17.01 -0.03 -4.16
C ARG A 7 18.33 -0.03 -4.91
N VAL A 8 19.12 -1.08 -4.73
CA VAL A 8 20.40 -1.27 -5.42
C VAL A 8 20.28 -2.37 -6.46
N VAL A 9 20.71 -2.09 -7.71
CA VAL A 9 20.75 -3.09 -8.79
C VAL A 9 22.17 -3.63 -8.95
N ILE A 10 22.35 -4.92 -8.75
CA ILE A 10 23.63 -5.62 -8.92
C ILE A 10 23.72 -6.11 -10.37
N THR A 11 24.79 -5.74 -11.08
CA THR A 11 25.01 -6.13 -12.48
C THR A 11 26.14 -7.14 -12.63
N ARG A 12 26.02 -8.03 -13.62
CA ARG A 12 27.07 -8.94 -14.07
C ARG A 12 27.24 -8.80 -15.58
N ASN A 13 28.44 -8.45 -16.03
CA ASN A 13 28.75 -8.21 -17.46
C ASN A 13 27.79 -7.19 -18.12
N GLY A 14 27.49 -6.10 -17.42
CA GLY A 14 26.60 -5.02 -17.92
C GLY A 14 25.11 -5.35 -17.91
N ARG A 15 24.69 -6.51 -17.37
CA ARG A 15 23.27 -6.91 -17.26
C ARG A 15 22.86 -7.03 -15.81
N ALA A 16 21.65 -6.59 -15.46
CA ALA A 16 21.09 -6.76 -14.12
C ALA A 16 21.00 -8.26 -13.77
N ALA A 17 21.48 -8.62 -12.59
CA ALA A 17 21.53 -9.99 -12.10
C ALA A 17 20.77 -10.17 -10.77
N ALA A 18 20.72 -9.13 -9.94
CA ALA A 18 19.96 -9.11 -8.70
C ALA A 18 19.57 -7.69 -8.31
N VAL A 19 18.64 -7.59 -7.37
CA VAL A 19 18.22 -6.35 -6.73
C VAL A 19 18.29 -6.56 -5.22
N LEU A 20 18.89 -5.60 -4.51
CA LEU A 20 18.88 -5.52 -3.06
C LEU A 20 17.95 -4.38 -2.64
N ILE A 21 17.04 -4.66 -1.73
CA ILE A 21 16.12 -3.72 -1.08
C ILE A 21 16.10 -4.02 0.43
N SER A 22 15.55 -3.10 1.22
CA SER A 22 15.30 -3.38 2.64
C SER A 22 14.25 -4.50 2.78
N PRO A 23 14.33 -5.32 3.85
CA PRO A 23 13.31 -6.32 4.13
C PRO A 23 11.90 -5.70 4.26
N ASP A 24 11.79 -4.57 4.96
CA ASP A 24 10.50 -3.88 5.15
C ASP A 24 9.86 -3.46 3.81
N ASP A 25 10.68 -3.04 2.83
CA ASP A 25 10.18 -2.73 1.49
C ASP A 25 9.73 -3.98 0.73
N LEU A 26 10.45 -5.10 0.89
CA LEU A 26 10.04 -6.36 0.26
C LEU A 26 8.71 -6.82 0.85
N ASP A 27 8.56 -6.81 2.16
CA ASP A 27 7.34 -7.21 2.86
C ASP A 27 6.15 -6.33 2.45
N ALA A 28 6.34 -5.00 2.37
CA ALA A 28 5.30 -4.07 1.94
C ALA A 28 4.89 -4.30 0.47
N LEU A 29 5.84 -4.62 -0.42
CA LEU A 29 5.56 -4.98 -1.81
C LEU A 29 4.75 -6.28 -1.87
N GLU A 30 5.15 -7.29 -1.10
CA GLU A 30 4.46 -8.59 -1.04
C GLU A 30 3.05 -8.48 -0.46
N GLU A 31 2.82 -7.61 0.53
CA GLU A 31 1.48 -7.31 1.07
C GLU A 31 0.59 -6.58 0.06
N THR A 32 1.18 -5.72 -0.79
CA THR A 32 0.44 -4.95 -1.80
C THR A 32 -0.03 -5.83 -2.97
N LEU A 33 0.75 -6.85 -3.36
CA LEU A 33 0.47 -7.70 -4.52
C LEU A 33 -0.92 -8.39 -4.48
N PRO A 34 -1.35 -9.02 -3.37
CA PRO A 34 -2.70 -9.60 -3.25
C PRO A 34 -3.81 -8.60 -3.58
N VAL A 35 -3.73 -7.38 -3.05
CA VAL A 35 -4.72 -6.32 -3.29
C VAL A 35 -4.76 -5.94 -4.77
N LEU A 36 -3.59 -5.84 -5.43
CA LEU A 36 -3.53 -5.51 -6.86
C LEU A 36 -4.15 -6.58 -7.77
N THR A 37 -4.22 -7.84 -7.30
CA THR A 37 -4.85 -8.93 -8.06
C THR A 37 -6.36 -9.05 -7.82
N ASP A 38 -6.90 -8.33 -6.84
CA ASP A 38 -8.31 -8.31 -6.48
C ASP A 38 -9.02 -7.08 -7.08
N ALA A 39 -9.80 -7.31 -8.14
CA ALA A 39 -10.51 -6.24 -8.83
C ALA A 39 -11.63 -5.60 -8.01
N GLU A 40 -12.24 -6.35 -7.07
CA GLU A 40 -13.27 -5.85 -6.17
C GLU A 40 -12.63 -4.94 -5.12
N ALA A 41 -11.57 -5.42 -4.46
CA ALA A 41 -10.81 -4.60 -3.51
C ALA A 41 -10.30 -3.29 -4.12
N LEU A 42 -9.79 -3.33 -5.36
CA LEU A 42 -9.38 -2.13 -6.08
C LEU A 42 -10.54 -1.18 -6.37
N THR A 43 -11.74 -1.71 -6.60
CA THR A 43 -12.94 -0.89 -6.81
C THR A 43 -13.36 -0.22 -5.51
N ASP A 44 -13.42 -0.97 -4.42
CA ASP A 44 -13.73 -0.46 -3.09
C ASP A 44 -12.76 0.65 -2.66
N ILE A 45 -11.45 0.47 -2.88
CA ILE A 45 -10.43 1.49 -2.57
C ILE A 45 -10.68 2.79 -3.36
N ARG A 46 -11.01 2.69 -4.66
CA ARG A 46 -11.30 3.86 -5.50
C ARG A 46 -12.57 4.57 -5.04
N GLU A 47 -13.63 3.81 -4.75
CA GLU A 47 -14.89 4.35 -4.26
C GLU A 47 -14.72 5.05 -2.91
N ALA A 48 -14.01 4.41 -1.97
CA ALA A 48 -13.68 4.98 -0.67
C ALA A 48 -12.86 6.28 -0.81
N GLY A 49 -11.86 6.30 -1.70
CA GLY A 49 -11.09 7.51 -2.00
C GLY A 49 -11.96 8.64 -2.55
N ALA A 50 -12.90 8.33 -3.44
CA ALA A 50 -13.83 9.31 -3.99
C ALA A 50 -14.84 9.81 -2.96
N ALA A 51 -15.33 8.94 -2.06
CA ALA A 51 -16.19 9.31 -0.94
C ALA A 51 -15.47 10.27 0.02
N TYR A 52 -14.24 9.91 0.42
CA TYR A 52 -13.39 10.74 1.26
C TYR A 52 -13.14 12.13 0.67
N ALA A 53 -12.81 12.21 -0.62
CA ALA A 53 -12.57 13.48 -1.31
C ALA A 53 -13.82 14.39 -1.36
N ARG A 54 -15.03 13.82 -1.30
CA ARG A 54 -16.31 14.55 -1.24
C ARG A 54 -16.76 14.85 0.20
N GLY A 55 -15.98 14.48 1.21
CA GLY A 55 -16.35 14.61 2.63
C GLY A 55 -17.37 13.58 3.10
N ASP A 56 -17.61 12.53 2.31
CA ASP A 56 -18.47 11.40 2.66
C ASP A 56 -17.66 10.36 3.44
N ALA A 57 -17.24 10.75 4.65
CA ALA A 57 -16.51 9.90 5.57
C ALA A 57 -16.99 10.21 7.01
N THR A 58 -17.05 9.18 7.86
CA THR A 58 -17.33 9.35 9.29
C THR A 58 -16.02 9.29 10.07
N SER A 59 -15.94 10.06 11.17
CA SER A 59 -14.79 9.94 12.07
C SER A 59 -14.83 8.59 12.80
N GLY A 60 -13.66 8.04 13.16
CA GLY A 60 -13.60 6.79 13.91
C GLY A 60 -14.36 6.84 15.25
N VAL A 61 -14.35 7.99 15.94
CA VAL A 61 -15.09 8.18 17.20
C VAL A 61 -16.60 8.12 16.97
N GLU A 62 -17.09 8.78 15.91
CA GLU A 62 -18.51 8.77 15.55
C GLU A 62 -18.96 7.36 15.11
N ALA A 63 -18.17 6.68 14.28
CA ALA A 63 -18.44 5.32 13.85
C ALA A 63 -18.55 4.35 15.05
N VAL A 64 -17.60 4.40 15.98
CA VAL A 64 -17.64 3.59 17.22
C VAL A 64 -18.84 3.95 18.08
N GLY A 65 -19.18 5.24 18.18
CA GLY A 65 -20.36 5.71 18.91
C GLY A 65 -21.66 5.11 18.39
N ARG A 66 -21.78 4.94 17.06
CA ARG A 66 -22.96 4.32 16.40
C ARG A 66 -23.05 2.79 16.59
N LEU A 67 -21.95 2.13 16.97
CA LEU A 67 -21.91 0.68 17.20
C LEU A 67 -22.31 0.29 18.63
N ARG A 68 -22.30 1.23 19.58
CA ARG A 68 -22.75 0.99 20.95
C ARG A 68 -24.26 1.27 21.05
N PRO A 69 -25.08 0.31 21.52
CA PRO A 69 -26.52 0.48 21.65
C PRO A 69 -26.92 1.56 22.66
#